data_AF-A0A1L5J5X7-F1
#
_entry.id   AF-A0A1L5J5X7-F1
#
_cell.length_a   1.000
_cell.length_b   1.000
_cell.length_c   1.000
_cell.angle_alpha   90.00
_cell.angle_beta   90.00
_cell.angle_gamma   90.00
#
_symmetry.space_group_name_H-M   'P 1'
#
loop_
_entity.id
_entity.type
_entity.pdbx_description
1 polymer ?
#
loop_
_entity_poly.entity_id
_entity_poly.type
_entity_poly.pdbx_seq_one_letter_code
_entity_poly.pdbx_strand_id
1 'polypeptide(L)'
;YMAVPDLPLDTAGTQFDLPGGTIMNGDLSTFKPITNFNDEYFSKNVSEGIAHSWYEGDWDRHPYDEETVPNFTDFQEDGKYSWIKSPRFNGEVMQVGPLAQVLVGFKGGHEPTVKWLTWAIDLASKVAGIQVQPAHLHSTLGRHLARAVRTAVISDLAQKHWQLLVDNIASGDTDIFNKPKFTGTQMGFGFHEAPRGTLSHFVVIEDGKIKNYQAVVPSTWNAGPRDAQNKPGPYEASLVGNPIADPERPLEVLRTIHSFDPCLAC
;
A
#
# COMPACT_ATOMS: atom_id res chain seq x y z
N TYR A 1 6.77 2.12 -6.16
CA TYR A 1 6.47 1.37 -4.92
C TYR A 1 6.20 2.34 -3.80
N MET A 2 5.19 2.08 -2.98
CA MET A 2 4.88 2.88 -1.79
C MET A 2 4.54 1.97 -0.61
N ALA A 3 5.05 2.32 0.56
CA ALA A 3 4.66 1.79 1.85
C ALA A 3 4.61 2.96 2.86
N VAL A 4 3.74 2.91 3.85
CA VAL A 4 3.69 3.89 4.94
C VAL A 4 4.35 3.32 6.20
N PRO A 5 4.87 4.16 7.10
CA PRO A 5 5.39 3.67 8.36
C PRO A 5 4.25 3.10 9.21
N ASP A 6 4.57 2.13 10.08
CA ASP A 6 3.57 1.47 10.91
C ASP A 6 4.20 0.91 12.18
N LEU A 7 3.38 0.41 13.10
CA LEU A 7 3.78 0.02 14.46
C LEU A 7 4.39 1.22 15.22
N PRO A 8 3.56 2.23 15.56
CA PRO A 8 4.03 3.44 16.25
C PRO A 8 4.62 3.10 17.61
N LEU A 9 5.68 3.82 17.98
CA LEU A 9 6.44 3.67 19.22
C LEU A 9 6.25 4.85 20.18
N ASP A 10 5.60 5.92 19.74
CA ASP A 10 5.28 7.09 20.55
C ASP A 10 3.83 7.55 20.34
N THR A 11 3.32 8.33 21.29
CA THR A 11 1.97 8.89 21.23
C THR A 11 1.85 10.05 20.23
N ALA A 12 2.98 10.59 19.78
CA ALA A 12 3.04 11.69 18.81
C ALA A 12 2.92 11.20 17.35
N GLY A 13 3.09 9.90 17.10
CA GLY A 13 3.07 9.36 15.75
C GLY A 13 4.29 9.78 14.92
N THR A 14 5.45 9.89 15.57
CA THR A 14 6.71 10.35 14.97
C THR A 14 7.79 9.28 14.96
N GLN A 15 7.58 8.16 15.65
CA GLN A 15 8.48 7.01 15.68
C GLN A 15 7.71 5.73 15.39
N PHE A 16 8.30 4.87 14.56
CA PHE A 16 7.69 3.66 14.03
C PHE A 16 8.71 2.56 13.94
N ASP A 17 8.29 1.32 14.15
CA ASP A 17 9.15 0.15 13.95
C ASP A 17 9.20 -0.27 12.47
N LEU A 18 8.06 -0.22 11.76
CA LEU A 18 8.05 -0.45 10.32
C LEU A 18 8.30 0.87 9.59
N PRO A 19 9.34 0.98 8.74
CA PRO A 19 9.61 2.19 7.99
C PRO A 19 8.67 2.34 6.78
N GLY A 20 8.43 3.59 6.38
CA GLY A 20 7.70 3.95 5.17
C GLY A 20 8.51 4.77 4.19
N GLY A 21 8.00 4.86 2.96
CA GLY A 21 8.57 5.66 1.89
C GLY A 21 8.12 5.23 0.51
N THR A 22 8.64 5.95 -0.49
CA THR A 22 8.42 5.69 -1.91
C THR A 22 9.71 5.31 -2.61
N ILE A 23 9.62 4.42 -3.59
CA ILE A 23 10.67 4.11 -4.56
C ILE A 23 10.06 4.26 -5.96
N MET A 24 10.64 5.13 -6.78
CA MET A 24 10.17 5.44 -8.13
C MET A 24 10.93 4.62 -9.18
N ASN A 25 10.27 4.27 -10.29
CA ASN A 25 10.86 3.58 -11.44
C ASN A 25 11.60 2.26 -11.12
N GLY A 26 11.29 1.63 -9.98
CA GLY A 26 12.02 0.45 -9.50
C GLY A 26 13.47 0.72 -9.05
N ASP A 27 13.92 1.97 -9.04
CA ASP A 27 15.27 2.34 -8.66
C ASP A 27 15.36 2.64 -7.16
N LEU A 28 15.98 1.74 -6.39
CA LEU A 28 16.19 1.90 -4.95
C LEU A 28 16.95 3.19 -4.58
N SER A 29 17.69 3.82 -5.49
CA SER A 29 18.35 5.11 -5.25
C SER A 29 17.36 6.25 -5.05
N THR A 30 16.15 6.14 -5.61
CA THR A 30 15.07 7.15 -5.53
C THR A 30 14.28 7.11 -4.23
N PHE A 31 14.71 6.28 -3.26
CA PHE A 31 14.04 6.15 -1.98
C PHE A 31 13.85 7.50 -1.29
N LYS A 32 12.59 7.82 -1.01
CA LYS A 32 12.19 9.00 -0.23
C LYS A 32 11.34 8.56 0.97
N PRO A 33 11.75 8.86 2.20
CA PRO A 33 11.05 8.38 3.39
C PRO A 33 9.71 9.08 3.61
N ILE A 34 8.79 8.36 4.25
CA ILE A 34 7.58 8.88 4.89
C ILE A 34 7.74 8.56 6.38
N THR A 35 7.75 9.57 7.25
CA THR A 35 8.31 9.40 8.61
C THR A 35 7.32 9.56 9.75
N ASN A 36 6.14 10.12 9.50
CA ASN A 36 5.18 10.43 10.58
C ASN A 36 3.72 10.45 10.10
N PHE A 37 2.77 10.39 11.04
CA PHE A 37 1.33 10.40 10.71
C PHE A 37 0.84 11.72 10.08
N ASN A 38 1.58 12.83 10.22
CA ASN A 38 1.23 14.12 9.64
C ASN A 38 2.10 14.46 8.41
N ASP A 39 2.70 13.45 7.79
CA ASP A 39 3.66 13.67 6.71
C ASP A 39 2.99 14.36 5.50
N GLU A 40 3.40 15.60 5.24
CA GLU A 40 2.87 16.40 4.13
C GLU A 40 3.24 15.82 2.76
N TYR A 41 4.35 15.09 2.66
CA TYR A 41 4.71 14.41 1.42
C TYR A 41 3.70 13.31 1.11
N PHE A 42 3.21 12.57 2.10
CA PHE A 42 2.13 11.62 1.85
C PHE A 42 0.82 12.33 1.57
N SER A 43 0.35 13.14 2.52
CA SER A 43 -1.01 13.71 2.46
C SER A 43 -1.26 14.62 1.26
N LYS A 44 -0.27 15.37 0.76
CA LYS A 44 -0.48 16.27 -0.38
C LYS A 44 -0.42 15.57 -1.74
N ASN A 45 0.01 14.31 -1.79
CA ASN A 45 0.34 13.64 -3.04
C ASN A 45 -0.57 12.46 -3.38
N VAL A 46 -1.53 12.10 -2.53
CA VAL A 46 -2.54 11.07 -2.87
C VAL A 46 -3.66 11.70 -3.69
N SER A 47 -4.01 11.09 -4.82
CA SER A 47 -5.20 11.43 -5.59
C SER A 47 -5.87 10.18 -6.15
N GLU A 48 -7.14 10.27 -6.52
CA GLU A 48 -7.87 9.26 -7.28
C GLU A 48 -8.48 9.84 -8.54
N GLY A 49 -8.41 9.09 -9.65
CA GLY A 49 -9.09 9.41 -10.90
C GLY A 49 -10.24 8.45 -11.22
N ILE A 50 -11.22 8.89 -12.00
CA ILE A 50 -12.41 8.10 -12.39
C ILE A 50 -12.63 7.95 -13.89
N ALA A 51 -11.63 8.27 -14.72
CA ALA A 51 -11.73 8.26 -16.18
C ALA A 51 -12.29 6.92 -16.73
N HIS A 52 -11.80 5.80 -16.21
CA HIS A 52 -12.20 4.44 -16.62
C HIS A 52 -13.03 3.70 -15.57
N SER A 53 -13.60 4.44 -14.62
CA SER A 53 -14.38 3.88 -13.50
C SER A 53 -15.85 4.31 -13.57
N TRP A 54 -16.78 3.47 -13.12
CA TRP A 54 -18.24 3.70 -13.15
C TRP A 54 -18.72 4.72 -12.10
N TYR A 55 -18.19 5.94 -12.15
CA TYR A 55 -18.60 7.08 -11.34
C TYR A 55 -18.99 8.28 -12.21
N GLU A 56 -19.85 9.15 -11.66
CA GLU A 56 -20.29 10.37 -12.31
C GLU A 56 -19.15 11.40 -12.41
N GLY A 57 -19.04 12.03 -13.59
CA GLY A 57 -18.07 13.08 -13.87
C GLY A 57 -16.79 12.60 -14.55
N ASP A 58 -15.84 13.52 -14.61
CA ASP A 58 -14.51 13.38 -15.18
C ASP A 58 -13.53 14.20 -14.34
N TRP A 59 -12.79 13.53 -13.46
CA TRP A 59 -11.88 14.20 -12.54
C TRP A 59 -10.76 13.28 -12.02
N ASP A 60 -9.70 13.95 -11.56
CA ASP A 60 -8.62 13.44 -10.71
C ASP A 60 -8.53 14.41 -9.52
N ARG A 61 -8.76 13.91 -8.31
CA ARG A 61 -8.95 14.75 -7.11
C ARG A 61 -8.22 14.16 -5.91
N HIS A 62 -7.93 15.03 -4.96
CA HIS A 62 -7.48 14.62 -3.64
C HIS A 62 -8.67 14.04 -2.83
N PRO A 63 -8.49 12.99 -2.01
CA PRO A 63 -9.59 12.34 -1.26
C PRO A 63 -10.48 13.24 -0.40
N TYR A 64 -9.98 14.40 0.04
CA TYR A 64 -10.81 15.39 0.74
C TYR A 64 -11.91 16.03 -0.11
N ASP A 65 -11.71 16.09 -1.43
CA ASP A 65 -12.56 16.79 -2.40
C ASP A 65 -13.34 15.83 -3.31
N GLU A 66 -13.21 14.53 -3.07
CA GLU A 66 -13.83 13.49 -3.87
C GLU A 66 -15.27 13.22 -3.47
N GLU A 67 -16.04 12.77 -4.47
CA GLU A 67 -17.38 12.23 -4.34
C GLU A 67 -17.41 10.81 -4.91
N THR A 68 -18.32 9.97 -4.43
CA THR A 68 -18.45 8.58 -4.88
C THR A 68 -19.86 8.34 -5.39
N VAL A 69 -20.22 9.03 -6.48
CA VAL A 69 -21.56 8.94 -7.10
C VAL A 69 -21.54 7.89 -8.20
N PRO A 70 -22.28 6.77 -8.07
CA PRO A 70 -22.21 5.66 -9.01
C PRO A 70 -22.84 6.02 -10.37
N ASN A 71 -22.20 5.62 -11.46
CA ASN A 71 -22.71 5.77 -12.82
C ASN A 71 -22.26 4.59 -13.69
N PHE A 72 -23.05 3.53 -13.68
CA PHE A 72 -22.78 2.31 -14.45
C PHE A 72 -23.17 2.49 -15.92
N THR A 73 -22.29 2.10 -16.85
CA THR A 73 -22.44 2.34 -18.30
C THR A 73 -22.20 1.09 -19.15
N ASP A 74 -22.33 -0.10 -18.56
CA ASP A 74 -21.79 -1.36 -19.10
C ASP A 74 -20.27 -1.32 -19.33
N PHE A 75 -19.69 -2.47 -19.68
CA PHE A 75 -18.27 -2.60 -19.99
C PHE A 75 -17.95 -1.92 -21.33
N GLN A 76 -16.94 -1.05 -21.31
CA GLN A 76 -16.41 -0.39 -22.50
C GLN A 76 -14.88 -0.51 -22.49
N GLU A 77 -14.32 -1.17 -23.49
CA GLU A 77 -12.87 -1.47 -23.55
C GLU A 77 -12.00 -0.21 -23.45
N ASP A 78 -12.34 0.82 -24.23
CA ASP A 78 -11.66 2.13 -24.21
C ASP A 78 -12.35 3.16 -23.30
N GLY A 79 -13.40 2.74 -22.59
CA GLY A 79 -14.26 3.61 -21.76
C GLY A 79 -14.23 3.19 -20.29
N LYS A 80 -15.40 3.22 -19.62
CA LYS A 80 -15.52 2.78 -18.21
C LYS A 80 -15.69 1.26 -18.13
N TYR A 81 -14.87 0.60 -17.30
CA TYR A 81 -14.87 -0.86 -17.20
C TYR A 81 -14.67 -1.41 -15.77
N SER A 82 -14.63 -0.56 -14.75
CA SER A 82 -14.37 -0.98 -13.37
C SER A 82 -15.11 -0.14 -12.34
N TRP A 83 -15.41 -0.71 -11.18
CA TRP A 83 -15.83 0.04 -9.98
C TRP A 83 -14.64 0.57 -9.17
N ILE A 84 -13.43 0.12 -9.45
CA ILE A 84 -12.24 0.58 -8.74
C ILE A 84 -11.82 1.93 -9.33
N LYS A 85 -11.53 2.93 -8.48
CA LYS A 85 -10.91 4.20 -8.91
C LYS A 85 -9.43 4.00 -9.27
N SER A 86 -8.81 5.00 -9.88
CA SER A 86 -7.41 4.97 -10.33
C SER A 86 -6.53 5.86 -9.47
N PRO A 87 -5.99 5.37 -8.33
CA PRO A 87 -5.22 6.20 -7.41
C PRO A 87 -3.80 6.46 -7.92
N ARG A 88 -3.28 7.66 -7.66
CA ARG A 88 -1.94 8.10 -8.04
C ARG A 88 -1.24 8.74 -6.85
N PHE A 89 0.08 8.60 -6.83
CA PHE A 89 0.92 9.28 -5.87
C PHE A 89 1.83 10.27 -6.59
N ASN A 90 1.59 11.57 -6.40
CA ASN A 90 2.26 12.64 -7.14
C ASN A 90 2.18 12.44 -8.67
N GLY A 91 1.00 12.03 -9.17
CA GLY A 91 0.74 11.75 -10.58
C GLY A 91 1.30 10.41 -11.10
N GLU A 92 1.95 9.62 -10.25
CA GLU A 92 2.56 8.34 -10.64
C GLU A 92 1.76 7.12 -10.19
N VAL A 93 1.83 6.06 -10.99
CA VAL A 93 1.26 4.74 -10.66
C VAL A 93 2.12 4.08 -9.59
N MET A 94 1.50 3.66 -8.49
CA MET A 94 2.21 3.01 -7.38
C MET A 94 1.74 1.58 -7.18
N GLN A 95 2.71 0.67 -7.08
CA GLN A 95 2.48 -0.64 -6.48
C GLN A 95 2.69 -0.56 -4.97
N VAL A 96 1.72 -1.05 -4.20
CA VAL A 96 1.78 -1.17 -2.73
C VAL A 96 1.83 -2.65 -2.31
N GLY A 97 2.01 -2.93 -1.03
CA GLY A 97 1.95 -4.28 -0.47
C GLY A 97 3.30 -4.82 -0.01
N PRO A 98 3.37 -6.13 0.33
CA PRO A 98 4.54 -6.69 0.97
C PRO A 98 5.85 -6.48 0.20
N LEU A 99 5.82 -6.52 -1.14
CA LEU A 99 7.00 -6.21 -1.94
C LEU A 99 7.47 -4.76 -1.74
N ALA A 100 6.55 -3.78 -1.75
CA ALA A 100 6.89 -2.39 -1.54
C ALA A 100 7.50 -2.17 -0.15
N GLN A 101 6.87 -2.70 0.90
CA GLN A 101 7.34 -2.58 2.28
C GLN A 101 8.72 -3.24 2.48
N VAL A 102 8.96 -4.42 1.90
CA VAL A 102 10.26 -5.10 1.99
C VAL A 102 11.35 -4.31 1.28
N LEU A 103 11.08 -3.76 0.08
CA LEU A 103 12.06 -2.95 -0.64
C LEU A 103 12.37 -1.63 0.09
N VAL A 104 11.34 -0.97 0.64
CA VAL A 104 11.48 0.23 1.47
C VAL A 104 12.29 -0.09 2.73
N GLY A 105 11.95 -1.15 3.46
CA GLY A 105 12.66 -1.54 4.68
C GLY A 105 14.11 -1.95 4.41
N PHE A 106 14.37 -2.70 3.34
CA PHE A 106 15.72 -3.07 2.94
C PHE A 106 16.56 -1.84 2.60
N LYS A 107 16.03 -0.92 1.79
CA LYS A 107 16.74 0.30 1.41
C LYS A 107 16.92 1.27 2.58
N GLY A 108 15.94 1.33 3.48
CA GLY A 108 16.01 2.10 4.72
C GLY A 108 16.93 1.49 5.79
N GLY A 109 17.50 0.31 5.55
CA GLY A 109 18.39 -0.36 6.49
C GLY A 109 17.70 -0.92 7.74
N HIS A 110 16.39 -1.19 7.67
CA HIS A 110 15.63 -1.76 8.77
C HIS A 110 16.12 -3.18 9.08
N GLU A 111 16.78 -3.35 10.22
CA GLU A 111 17.55 -4.55 10.57
C GLU A 111 16.74 -5.85 10.43
N PRO A 112 15.52 -5.99 10.98
CA PRO A 112 14.71 -7.19 10.80
C PRO A 112 14.42 -7.50 9.32
N THR A 113 14.11 -6.47 8.51
CA THR A 113 13.86 -6.65 7.08
C THR A 113 15.12 -7.10 6.36
N VAL A 114 16.26 -6.48 6.62
CA VAL A 114 17.56 -6.84 6.02
C VAL A 114 17.93 -8.27 6.38
N LYS A 115 17.82 -8.66 7.65
CA LYS A 115 18.06 -10.03 8.14
C LYS A 115 17.20 -11.06 7.40
N TRP A 116 15.88 -10.90 7.43
CA TRP A 116 14.97 -11.90 6.86
C TRP A 116 14.99 -11.93 5.34
N LEU A 117 15.20 -10.78 4.68
CA LEU A 117 15.35 -10.75 3.23
C LEU A 117 16.64 -11.44 2.79
N THR A 118 17.76 -11.18 3.48
CA THR A 118 19.05 -11.82 3.18
C THR A 118 18.94 -13.34 3.29
N TRP A 119 18.38 -13.82 4.40
CA TRP A 119 18.13 -15.26 4.60
C TRP A 119 17.26 -15.86 3.49
N ALA A 120 16.17 -15.17 3.11
CA ALA A 120 15.26 -15.64 2.08
C ALA A 120 15.89 -15.69 0.69
N ILE A 121 16.70 -14.68 0.34
CA ILE A 121 17.46 -14.64 -0.92
C ILE A 121 18.52 -15.74 -0.96
N ASP A 122 19.26 -15.96 0.13
CA ASP A 122 20.26 -17.03 0.21
C ASP A 122 19.63 -18.41 0.03
N LEU A 123 18.48 -18.65 0.67
CA LEU A 123 17.73 -19.89 0.53
C LEU A 123 17.22 -20.06 -0.91
N ALA A 124 16.60 -19.02 -1.48
CA ALA A 124 16.12 -19.04 -2.85
C ALA A 124 17.27 -19.30 -3.85
N SER A 125 18.44 -18.70 -3.61
CA SER A 125 19.63 -18.88 -4.46
C SER A 125 20.12 -20.33 -4.44
N LYS A 126 20.20 -20.94 -3.25
CA LYS A 126 20.58 -22.35 -3.10
C LYS A 126 19.60 -23.29 -3.79
N VAL A 127 18.30 -23.06 -3.63
CA VAL A 127 17.25 -23.89 -4.25
C VAL A 127 17.25 -23.73 -5.77
N ALA A 128 17.42 -22.50 -6.28
CA ALA A 128 17.39 -22.23 -7.71
C ALA A 128 18.72 -22.55 -8.42
N GLY A 129 19.81 -22.74 -7.70
CA GLY A 129 21.14 -22.95 -8.27
C GLY A 129 21.72 -21.70 -8.97
N ILE A 130 21.16 -20.51 -8.71
CA ILE A 130 21.60 -19.23 -9.25
C ILE A 130 21.68 -18.19 -8.13
N GLN A 131 22.48 -17.13 -8.32
CA GLN A 131 22.51 -16.03 -7.36
C GLN A 131 21.28 -15.13 -7.56
N VAL A 132 20.32 -15.21 -6.63
CA VAL A 132 19.19 -14.28 -6.56
C VAL A 132 19.68 -12.95 -6.00
N GLN A 133 19.21 -11.84 -6.56
CA GLN A 133 19.55 -10.48 -6.15
C GLN A 133 18.28 -9.71 -5.82
N PRO A 134 18.34 -8.61 -5.05
CA PRO A 134 17.17 -7.77 -4.77
C PRO A 134 16.41 -7.32 -6.02
N ALA A 135 17.11 -7.07 -7.14
CA ALA A 135 16.49 -6.73 -8.42
C ALA A 135 15.56 -7.83 -8.97
N HIS A 136 15.77 -9.11 -8.63
CA HIS A 136 14.89 -10.20 -9.05
C HIS A 136 13.54 -10.21 -8.29
N LEU A 137 13.41 -9.42 -7.21
CA LEU A 137 12.17 -9.30 -6.46
C LEU A 137 11.08 -8.53 -7.21
N HIS A 138 11.42 -7.79 -8.27
CA HIS A 138 10.48 -7.12 -9.17
C HIS A 138 9.75 -8.14 -10.06
N SER A 139 9.05 -9.10 -9.46
CA SER A 139 8.44 -10.25 -10.13
C SER A 139 7.27 -10.84 -9.34
N THR A 140 6.49 -11.71 -9.99
CA THR A 140 5.42 -12.53 -9.36
C THR A 140 5.95 -13.35 -8.18
N LEU A 141 7.09 -14.04 -8.35
CA LEU A 141 7.71 -14.80 -7.26
C LEU A 141 8.27 -13.89 -6.16
N GLY A 142 8.86 -12.75 -6.54
CA GLY A 142 9.35 -11.75 -5.59
C GLY A 142 8.25 -11.22 -4.67
N ARG A 143 7.03 -11.02 -5.18
CA ARG A 143 5.86 -10.66 -4.36
C ARG A 143 5.47 -11.75 -3.34
N HIS A 144 5.56 -13.02 -3.70
CA HIS A 144 5.35 -14.12 -2.75
C HIS A 144 6.45 -14.18 -1.69
N LEU A 145 7.72 -14.11 -2.10
CA LEU A 145 8.86 -14.12 -1.20
C LEU A 145 8.78 -12.96 -0.20
N ALA A 146 8.48 -11.75 -0.69
CA ALA A 146 8.34 -10.56 0.15
C ALA A 146 7.22 -10.70 1.19
N ARG A 147 6.11 -11.37 0.84
CA ARG A 147 5.04 -11.67 1.80
C ARG A 147 5.52 -12.59 2.92
N ALA A 148 6.32 -13.62 2.59
CA ALA A 148 6.92 -14.49 3.60
C ALA A 148 7.94 -13.75 4.50
N VAL A 149 8.80 -12.92 3.90
CA VAL A 149 9.75 -12.07 4.63
C VAL A 149 9.01 -11.14 5.59
N ARG A 150 7.98 -10.44 5.12
CA ARG A 150 7.14 -9.56 5.95
C ARG A 150 6.52 -10.32 7.13
N THR A 151 6.04 -11.54 6.92
CA THR A 151 5.50 -12.37 8.01
C THR A 151 6.54 -12.65 9.08
N ALA A 152 7.77 -12.99 8.69
CA ALA A 152 8.86 -13.24 9.65
C ALA A 152 9.25 -11.97 10.43
N VAL A 153 9.33 -10.82 9.75
CA VAL A 153 9.57 -9.51 10.38
C VAL A 153 8.48 -9.19 11.41
N ILE A 154 7.21 -9.32 11.03
CA ILE A 154 6.08 -9.04 11.94
C ILE A 154 6.09 -10.00 13.13
N SER A 155 6.51 -11.26 12.95
CA SER A 155 6.63 -12.22 14.05
C SER A 155 7.70 -11.81 15.08
N ASP A 156 8.85 -11.30 14.62
CA ASP A 156 9.90 -10.77 15.51
C ASP A 156 9.40 -9.50 16.24
N LEU A 157 8.75 -8.59 15.50
CA LEU A 157 8.23 -7.34 16.06
C LEU A 157 7.07 -7.58 17.05
N ALA A 158 6.22 -8.59 16.83
CA ALA A 158 5.15 -8.93 17.76
C ALA A 158 5.68 -9.25 19.16
N GLN A 159 6.80 -9.96 19.27
CA GLN A 159 7.45 -10.24 20.55
C GLN A 159 8.03 -8.97 21.18
N LYS A 160 8.65 -8.11 20.38
CA LYS A 160 9.15 -6.80 20.85
C LYS A 160 8.02 -5.93 21.40
N HIS A 161 6.93 -5.77 20.66
CA HIS A 161 5.79 -4.94 21.08
C HIS A 161 5.08 -5.49 22.32
N TRP A 162 5.03 -6.81 22.48
CA TRP A 162 4.57 -7.42 23.72
C TRP A 162 5.44 -7.00 24.91
N GLN A 163 6.76 -7.02 24.77
CA GLN A 163 7.66 -6.57 25.83
C GLN A 163 7.51 -5.08 26.12
N LEU A 164 7.36 -4.23 25.09
CA LEU A 164 7.11 -2.79 25.27
C LEU A 164 5.86 -2.53 26.11
N LEU A 165 4.77 -3.28 25.88
CA LEU A 165 3.56 -3.17 26.68
C LEU A 165 3.80 -3.58 28.14
N VAL A 166 4.49 -4.70 28.37
CA VAL A 166 4.82 -5.19 29.73
C VAL A 166 5.66 -4.17 30.49
N ASP A 167 6.68 -3.61 29.84
CA ASP A 167 7.57 -2.62 30.45
C ASP A 167 6.84 -1.30 30.75
N ASN A 168 5.94 -0.85 29.86
CA ASN A 168 5.15 0.36 30.09
C ASN A 168 4.25 0.21 31.32
N ILE A 169 3.54 -0.91 31.43
CA ILE A 169 2.71 -1.22 32.60
C ILE A 169 3.57 -1.32 33.87
N ALA A 170 4.76 -1.94 33.79
CA ALA A 170 5.68 -2.06 34.93
C ALA A 170 6.24 -0.70 35.40
N SER A 171 6.31 0.29 34.50
CA SER A 171 6.71 1.67 34.84
C SER A 171 5.60 2.46 35.57
N GLY A 172 4.39 1.91 35.62
CA GLY A 172 3.21 2.53 36.26
C GLY A 172 2.28 3.25 35.30
N ASP A 173 2.61 3.34 34.00
CA ASP A 173 1.74 3.92 32.99
C ASP A 173 0.71 2.89 32.49
N THR A 174 -0.57 3.22 32.73
CA THR A 174 -1.73 2.40 32.36
C THR A 174 -2.79 3.23 31.61
N ASP A 175 -2.41 4.41 31.11
CA ASP A 175 -3.32 5.26 30.35
C ASP A 175 -3.62 4.62 28.97
N ILE A 176 -4.90 4.44 28.66
CA ILE A 176 -5.35 3.76 27.43
C ILE A 176 -6.31 4.59 26.57
N PHE A 177 -6.72 5.77 27.03
CA PHE A 177 -7.78 6.53 26.37
C PHE A 177 -7.68 8.04 26.60
N ASN A 178 -7.69 8.78 25.49
CA ASN A 178 -7.86 10.22 25.47
C ASN A 178 -9.20 10.56 24.83
N LYS A 179 -10.13 11.19 25.58
CA LYS A 179 -11.45 11.53 25.05
C LYS A 179 -11.34 12.61 23.96
N PRO A 180 -11.73 12.32 22.70
CA PRO A 180 -11.65 13.32 21.64
C PRO A 180 -12.71 14.41 21.82
N LYS A 181 -12.43 15.59 21.26
CA LYS A 181 -13.39 16.69 21.12
C LYS A 181 -13.47 17.08 19.65
N PHE A 182 -14.68 17.12 19.13
CA PHE A 182 -14.94 17.54 17.76
C PHE A 182 -15.68 18.88 17.78
N THR A 183 -15.08 19.90 17.19
CA THR A 183 -15.61 21.27 17.20
C THR A 183 -15.38 21.95 15.87
N GLY A 184 -16.42 22.60 15.32
CA GLY A 184 -16.35 23.26 14.02
C GLY A 184 -16.03 22.27 12.89
N THR A 185 -15.30 22.76 11.89
CA THR A 185 -14.82 21.94 10.76
C THR A 185 -13.40 21.45 11.03
N GLN A 186 -13.19 20.14 10.91
CA GLN A 186 -11.88 19.50 11.10
C GLN A 186 -11.62 18.52 9.96
N MET A 187 -10.38 18.47 9.49
CA MET A 187 -9.93 17.51 8.47
C MET A 187 -8.84 16.64 9.07
N GLY A 188 -8.85 15.36 8.72
CA GLY A 188 -7.83 14.42 9.17
C GLY A 188 -7.68 13.25 8.21
N PHE A 189 -6.51 12.65 8.23
CA PHE A 189 -6.26 11.39 7.56
C PHE A 189 -5.52 10.45 8.51
N GLY A 190 -5.64 9.16 8.26
CA GLY A 190 -4.85 8.14 8.94
C GLY A 190 -4.39 7.11 7.91
N PHE A 191 -3.16 6.63 8.06
CA PHE A 191 -2.64 5.53 7.24
C PHE A 191 -2.30 4.32 8.09
N HIS A 192 -2.24 3.15 7.44
CA HIS A 192 -1.86 1.88 8.01
C HIS A 192 -1.20 1.02 6.92
N GLU A 193 -0.12 0.31 7.24
CA GLU A 193 0.54 -0.60 6.30
C GLU A 193 -0.10 -1.99 6.42
N ALA A 194 -1.32 -2.10 5.91
CA ALA A 194 -2.16 -3.28 5.93
C ALA A 194 -1.51 -4.50 5.24
N PRO A 195 -2.04 -5.73 5.39
CA PRO A 195 -1.46 -6.92 4.76
C PRO A 195 -1.25 -6.83 3.24
N ARG A 196 -2.11 -6.06 2.55
CA ARG A 196 -2.06 -5.82 1.09
C ARG A 196 -1.33 -4.53 0.71
N GLY A 197 -0.89 -3.72 1.69
CA GLY A 197 -0.12 -2.49 1.48
C GLY A 197 -0.69 -1.27 2.16
N THR A 198 -0.28 -0.10 1.66
CA THR A 198 -0.73 1.21 2.14
C THR A 198 -2.23 1.39 2.06
N LEU A 199 -2.86 1.52 3.22
CA LEU A 199 -4.25 1.93 3.42
C LEU A 199 -4.25 3.36 3.94
N SER A 200 -5.16 4.19 3.43
CA SER A 200 -5.39 5.53 3.99
C SER A 200 -6.87 5.88 4.01
N HIS A 201 -7.31 6.45 5.13
CA HIS A 201 -8.66 6.96 5.31
C HIS A 201 -8.58 8.48 5.51
N PHE A 202 -9.43 9.21 4.79
CA PHE A 202 -9.53 10.66 4.83
C PHE A 202 -10.93 11.03 5.32
N VAL A 203 -11.01 11.92 6.32
CA VAL A 203 -12.26 12.33 6.95
C VAL A 203 -12.34 13.86 7.00
N VAL A 204 -13.50 14.39 6.66
CA VAL A 204 -13.91 15.76 6.98
C VAL A 204 -15.05 15.68 7.99
N ILE A 205 -14.88 16.34 9.14
CA ILE A 205 -15.86 16.42 10.22
C ILE A 205 -16.43 17.84 10.25
N GLU A 206 -17.74 17.96 10.40
CA GLU A 206 -18.46 19.22 10.60
C GLU A 206 -19.45 19.03 11.75
N ASP A 207 -19.30 19.86 12.79
CA ASP A 207 -20.15 19.86 13.98
C ASP A 207 -20.34 18.47 14.62
N GLY A 208 -19.23 17.73 14.70
CA GLY A 208 -19.18 16.40 15.31
C GLY A 208 -19.76 15.27 14.45
N LYS A 209 -20.11 15.55 13.18
CA LYS A 209 -20.56 14.54 12.21
C LYS A 209 -19.56 14.40 11.07
N ILE A 210 -19.47 13.20 10.50
CA ILE A 210 -18.70 12.97 9.28
C ILE A 210 -19.43 13.64 8.12
N LYS A 211 -18.79 14.62 7.49
CA LYS A 211 -19.25 15.32 6.30
C LYS A 211 -18.77 14.64 5.02
N ASN A 212 -17.49 14.23 4.99
CA ASN A 212 -16.90 13.47 3.90
C ASN A 212 -16.03 12.33 4.46
N TYR A 213 -16.02 11.20 3.76
CA TYR A 213 -15.21 10.05 4.10
C TYR A 213 -14.76 9.34 2.82
N GLN A 214 -13.45 9.21 2.64
CA GLN A 214 -12.87 8.49 1.52
C GLN A 214 -11.80 7.52 2.03
N ALA A 215 -11.81 6.31 1.49
CA ALA A 215 -10.80 5.29 1.78
C ALA A 215 -10.06 4.97 0.50
N VAL A 216 -8.75 5.21 0.49
CA VAL A 216 -7.86 4.79 -0.59
C VAL A 216 -7.14 3.53 -0.11
N VAL A 217 -7.57 2.40 -0.65
CA VAL A 217 -7.32 1.06 -0.11
C VAL A 217 -6.23 0.34 -0.91
N PRO A 218 -5.46 -0.61 -0.35
CA PRO A 218 -4.31 -1.18 -1.06
C PRO A 218 -4.66 -1.89 -2.38
N SER A 219 -5.84 -2.52 -2.45
CA SER A 219 -6.29 -3.15 -3.69
C SER A 219 -6.74 -2.12 -4.72
N THR A 220 -7.24 -0.96 -4.33
CA THR A 220 -7.48 0.19 -5.22
C THR A 220 -6.20 0.62 -5.92
N TRP A 221 -5.08 0.71 -5.18
CA TRP A 221 -3.76 1.04 -5.76
C TRP A 221 -3.30 0.03 -6.82
N ASN A 222 -3.45 -1.26 -6.55
CA ASN A 222 -2.90 -2.27 -7.41
C ASN A 222 -3.83 -2.69 -8.57
N ALA A 223 -5.14 -2.67 -8.34
CA ALA A 223 -6.17 -3.15 -9.28
C ALA A 223 -6.92 -2.01 -9.99
N GLY A 224 -6.62 -0.75 -9.67
CA GLY A 224 -7.20 0.41 -10.34
C GLY A 224 -7.02 0.34 -11.85
N PRO A 225 -8.03 0.78 -12.63
CA PRO A 225 -7.96 0.78 -14.08
C PRO A 225 -6.96 1.84 -14.59
N ARG A 226 -6.94 2.03 -15.90
CA ARG A 226 -6.22 3.13 -16.54
C ARG A 226 -6.63 4.48 -15.94
N ASP A 227 -5.70 5.42 -15.89
CA ASP A 227 -6.02 6.84 -15.60
C ASP A 227 -6.43 7.59 -16.88
N ALA A 228 -6.71 8.89 -16.74
CA ALA A 228 -7.04 9.77 -17.85
C ALA A 228 -5.92 9.88 -18.90
N GLN A 229 -4.68 9.51 -18.58
CA GLN A 229 -3.56 9.43 -19.53
C GLN A 229 -3.37 8.02 -20.11
N ASN A 230 -4.34 7.12 -19.90
CA ASN A 230 -4.32 5.72 -20.31
C ASN A 230 -3.15 4.91 -19.70
N LYS A 231 -2.53 5.36 -18.59
CA LYS A 231 -1.48 4.59 -17.93
C LYS A 231 -2.13 3.43 -17.14
N PRO A 232 -1.74 2.17 -17.39
CA PRO A 232 -2.31 1.01 -16.72
C PRO A 232 -1.89 0.92 -15.25
N GLY A 233 -2.77 0.35 -14.41
CA GLY A 233 -2.44 0.02 -13.03
C GLY A 233 -1.50 -1.19 -12.90
N PRO A 234 -1.01 -1.51 -11.69
CA PRO A 234 -0.07 -2.62 -11.46
C PRO A 234 -0.57 -3.99 -11.92
N TYR A 235 -1.86 -4.31 -11.79
CA TYR A 235 -2.41 -5.59 -12.26
C TYR A 235 -2.31 -5.70 -13.79
N GLU A 236 -2.84 -4.70 -14.51
CA GLU A 236 -2.81 -4.65 -15.97
C GLU A 236 -1.37 -4.69 -16.50
N ALA A 237 -0.49 -3.85 -15.94
CA ALA A 237 0.91 -3.79 -16.34
C ALA A 237 1.64 -5.13 -16.14
N SER A 238 1.33 -5.86 -15.07
CA SER A 238 1.99 -7.13 -14.74
C SER A 238 1.64 -8.30 -15.68
N LEU A 239 0.54 -8.19 -16.43
CA LEU A 239 0.07 -9.24 -17.34
C LEU A 239 0.64 -9.10 -18.75
N VAL A 240 1.19 -7.94 -19.11
CA VAL A 240 1.79 -7.71 -20.43
C VAL A 240 2.96 -8.67 -20.63
N GLY A 241 2.90 -9.45 -21.72
CA GLY A 241 3.95 -10.42 -22.07
C GLY A 241 3.90 -11.74 -21.27
N ASN A 242 2.88 -11.97 -20.45
CA ASN A 242 2.71 -13.23 -19.73
C ASN A 242 2.39 -14.37 -20.74
N PRO A 243 3.15 -15.48 -20.78
CA PRO A 243 2.89 -16.58 -21.71
C PRO A 243 1.56 -17.27 -21.36
N ILE A 244 0.80 -17.66 -22.38
CA ILE A 244 -0.46 -18.38 -22.24
C ILE A 244 -0.36 -19.70 -23.00
N ALA A 245 -0.26 -20.81 -22.29
CA ALA A 245 -0.25 -22.13 -22.92
C ALA A 245 -1.64 -22.54 -23.43
N ASP A 246 -2.69 -22.21 -22.68
CA ASP A 246 -4.09 -22.52 -23.02
C ASP A 246 -5.00 -21.32 -22.69
N PRO A 247 -5.53 -20.61 -23.71
CA PRO A 247 -6.40 -19.45 -23.51
C PRO A 247 -7.71 -19.74 -22.76
N GLU A 248 -8.24 -20.98 -22.84
CA GLU A 248 -9.46 -21.37 -22.13
C GLU A 248 -9.18 -21.68 -20.65
N ARG A 249 -7.91 -21.85 -20.28
CA ARG A 249 -7.44 -22.14 -18.92
C ARG A 249 -6.18 -21.31 -18.60
N PRO A 250 -6.28 -19.96 -18.52
CA PRO A 250 -5.13 -19.06 -18.45
C PRO A 250 -4.51 -19.02 -17.05
N LEU A 251 -3.93 -20.13 -16.61
CA LEU A 251 -3.33 -20.32 -15.29
C LEU A 251 -2.24 -19.28 -15.00
N GLU A 252 -1.48 -18.89 -16.02
CA GLU A 252 -0.37 -17.95 -15.93
C GLU A 252 -0.84 -16.54 -15.56
N VAL A 253 -2.04 -16.13 -16.03
CA VAL A 253 -2.71 -14.90 -15.59
C VAL A 253 -3.03 -14.98 -14.11
N LEU A 254 -3.67 -16.08 -13.68
CA LEU A 254 -4.08 -16.28 -12.30
C LEU A 254 -2.88 -16.28 -11.34
N ARG A 255 -1.75 -16.90 -11.72
CA ARG A 255 -0.52 -16.89 -10.92
C ARG A 255 -0.04 -15.47 -10.62
N THR A 256 0.00 -14.61 -11.64
CA THR A 256 0.47 -13.23 -11.52
C THR A 256 -0.50 -12.32 -10.76
N ILE A 257 -1.81 -12.51 -10.94
CA ILE A 257 -2.83 -11.76 -10.20
C ILE A 257 -2.88 -12.19 -8.74
N HIS A 258 -2.91 -13.49 -8.45
CA HIS A 258 -2.94 -14.00 -7.07
C HIS A 258 -1.71 -13.60 -6.24
N SER A 259 -0.55 -13.37 -6.85
CA SER A 259 0.61 -12.90 -6.09
C SER A 259 0.46 -11.46 -5.55
N PHE A 260 -0.53 -10.68 -6.01
CA PHE A 260 -0.91 -9.41 -5.39
C PHE A 260 -1.83 -9.58 -4.19
N ASP A 261 -2.39 -10.78 -3.99
CA ASP A 261 -3.41 -11.06 -2.98
C ASP A 261 -4.63 -10.13 -3.12
N PRO A 262 -5.44 -10.24 -4.18
CA PRO A 262 -6.57 -9.33 -4.42
C PRO A 262 -7.64 -9.41 -3.33
N CYS A 263 -8.16 -8.26 -2.92
CA CYS A 263 -9.40 -8.11 -2.14
C CYS A 263 -10.24 -7.04 -2.83
N LEU A 264 -11.38 -7.41 -3.41
CA LEU A 264 -12.23 -6.50 -4.19
C LEU A 264 -13.40 -5.90 -3.39
N ALA A 265 -13.60 -6.39 -2.15
CA ALA A 265 -14.47 -5.73 -1.18
C ALA A 265 -13.72 -4.63 -0.40
N CYS A 266 -12.40 -4.80 -0.31
CA CYS A 266 -11.47 -3.71 -0.11
C CYS A 266 -11.48 -2.85 -1.40
#